data_AF-A0AAV4IHL9-F1
#
_entry.id   AF-A0AAV4IHL9-F1
#
_cell.length_a   1.000
_cell.length_b   1.000
_cell.length_c   1.000
_cell.angle_alpha   90.00
_cell.angle_beta   90.00
_cell.angle_gamma   90.00
#
_symmetry.space_group_name_H-M   'P 1'
#
loop_
_entity.id
_entity.type
_entity.pdbx_description
1 polymer ?
#
loop_
_entity_poly.entity_id
_entity_poly.type
_entity_poly.pdbx_seq_one_letter_code
_entity_poly.pdbx_strand_id
1 'polypeptide(L)'
;MDTEVLNLWEADKKAEIVTLLDTKEESEVVKCISKSVLKGRDDPLPIIKAFLSSSQSSDGKALKRFSAIYIGLIKILQKSEINSETGFSIVSLLLTELDAAQPKCLNDIAQFYISCVKDGSFNGGKAFDLLPKILSLLDSHECVPKDEGFIKGSELKSHLINSLCSSRWAPSVALHMASLFKDIILSQEELKFLIQKILRLFPELELADQPAVVFQLLILSGKGNKKLVLEGLCKFYTGQDDANRGRGIMIDSEDLMSEAVDLRTLRQIEGTVILHITQAFHQDQELGSELLKHFKTIQQINPKMVVGPFNLCLLLSISQIHHFEEKVFDFLKTTILKCLNDEDKCSKSLWARECYPETVKTETLVLEAVEHSTQCLTLSNPATFECNRPSDKY
;
A
#
# COMPACT_ATOMS: atom_id res chain seq x y z
N MET A 1 22.23 13.51 34.56
CA MET A 1 22.30 13.78 33.11
C MET A 1 21.08 14.58 32.69
N ASP A 2 19.87 14.04 32.82
CA ASP A 2 18.63 14.73 32.39
C ASP A 2 18.47 16.14 32.98
N THR A 3 18.56 16.28 34.31
CA THR A 3 18.47 17.58 35.01
C THR A 3 19.63 18.53 34.72
N GLU A 4 20.82 18.00 34.50
CA GLU A 4 22.02 18.80 34.23
C GLU A 4 22.02 19.35 32.80
N VAL A 5 21.58 18.55 31.83
CA VAL A 5 21.38 18.97 30.44
C VAL A 5 20.23 19.97 30.33
N LEU A 6 19.13 19.77 31.07
CA LEU A 6 18.02 20.72 31.13
C LEU A 6 18.46 22.08 31.69
N ASN A 7 19.17 22.09 32.82
CA ASN A 7 19.67 23.34 33.42
C ASN A 7 20.63 24.08 32.49
N LEU A 8 21.50 23.35 31.77
CA LEU A 8 22.41 23.95 30.78
C LEU A 8 21.69 24.43 29.52
N TRP A 9 20.59 23.77 29.15
CA TRP A 9 19.74 24.17 28.02
C TRP A 9 18.94 25.43 28.33
N GLU A 10 18.35 25.53 29.53
CA GLU A 10 17.68 26.74 30.01
C GLU A 10 18.65 27.94 30.14
N ALA A 11 19.93 27.67 30.40
CA ALA A 11 20.99 28.68 30.42
C ALA A 11 21.59 29.00 29.03
N ASP A 12 21.09 28.40 27.94
CA ASP A 12 21.59 28.51 26.55
C ASP A 12 23.09 28.17 26.37
N LYS A 13 23.64 27.31 27.24
CA LYS A 13 25.06 26.92 27.25
C LYS A 13 25.33 25.71 26.35
N LYS A 14 25.02 25.81 25.06
CA LYS A 14 25.13 24.68 24.10
C LYS A 14 26.53 24.05 24.04
N ALA A 15 27.59 24.85 24.16
CA ALA A 15 28.96 24.36 24.13
C ALA A 15 29.32 23.46 25.33
N GLU A 16 28.79 23.77 26.51
CA GLU A 16 28.98 22.96 27.73
C GLU A 16 28.20 21.64 27.67
N ILE A 17 27.06 21.64 26.97
CA ILE A 17 26.32 20.40 26.68
C ILE A 17 27.12 19.52 25.72
N VAL A 18 27.70 20.08 24.65
CA VAL A 18 28.52 19.31 23.69
C VAL A 18 29.70 18.64 24.39
N THR A 19 30.44 19.37 25.23
CA THR A 19 31.57 18.79 25.97
C THR A 19 31.14 17.70 26.94
N LEU A 20 30.01 17.88 27.65
CA LEU A 20 29.43 16.84 28.50
C LEU A 20 29.09 15.59 27.68
N LEU A 21 28.45 15.76 26.53
CA LEU A 21 28.04 14.65 25.67
C LEU A 21 29.22 13.94 24.98
N ASP A 22 30.31 14.65 24.69
CA ASP A 22 31.50 14.07 24.05
C ASP A 22 32.32 13.18 24.99
N THR A 23 32.11 13.32 26.31
CA THR A 23 32.69 12.42 27.33
C THR A 23 31.88 11.13 27.54
N LYS A 24 30.72 11.00 26.88
CA LYS A 24 29.78 9.89 27.08
C LYS A 24 29.68 9.01 25.85
N GLU A 25 29.43 7.72 26.07
CA GLU A 25 29.10 6.80 24.98
C GLU A 25 27.68 7.07 24.45
N GLU A 26 27.50 6.89 23.15
CA GLU A 26 26.21 7.01 22.45
C GLU A 26 25.11 6.17 23.12
N SER A 27 25.48 4.98 23.61
CA SER A 27 24.56 4.05 24.29
C SER A 27 24.02 4.61 25.61
N GLU A 28 24.81 5.41 26.34
CA GLU A 28 24.40 6.05 27.58
C GLU A 28 23.45 7.21 27.33
N VAL A 29 23.69 7.98 26.26
CA VAL A 29 22.81 9.07 25.81
C VAL A 29 21.43 8.53 25.43
N VAL A 30 21.38 7.48 24.61
CA VAL A 30 20.11 6.85 24.22
C VAL A 30 19.38 6.29 25.44
N LYS A 31 20.08 5.68 26.40
CA LYS A 31 19.48 5.18 27.66
C LYS A 31 18.88 6.30 28.51
N CYS A 32 19.51 7.47 28.57
CA CYS A 32 18.98 8.61 29.31
C CYS A 32 17.70 9.14 28.68
N ILE A 33 17.69 9.34 27.35
CA ILE A 33 16.48 9.72 26.61
C ILE A 33 15.38 8.67 26.78
N SER A 34 15.72 7.38 26.69
CA SER A 34 14.76 6.28 26.90
C SER A 34 14.12 6.34 28.29
N LYS A 35 14.92 6.61 29.33
CA LYS A 35 14.41 6.74 30.71
C LYS A 35 13.51 7.96 30.87
N SER A 36 13.85 9.08 30.25
CA SER A 36 13.02 10.29 30.29
C SER A 36 11.67 10.04 29.61
N VAL A 37 11.67 9.47 28.40
CA VAL A 37 10.45 9.15 27.64
C VAL A 37 9.58 8.12 28.35
N LEU A 38 10.16 7.07 28.94
CA LEU A 38 9.38 5.98 29.58
C LEU A 38 8.89 6.31 31.00
N LYS A 39 9.54 7.23 31.73
CA LYS A 39 9.13 7.57 33.10
C LYS A 39 7.91 8.48 33.16
N GLY A 40 7.59 9.20 32.09
CA GLY A 40 6.35 9.99 31.93
C GLY A 40 6.10 11.08 32.99
N ARG A 41 7.10 11.45 33.81
CA ARG A 41 6.93 12.44 34.90
C ARG A 41 7.09 13.88 34.44
N ASP A 42 7.92 14.13 33.42
CA ASP A 42 8.23 15.45 32.87
C ASP A 42 8.10 15.41 31.34
N ASP A 43 7.86 16.57 30.70
CA ASP A 43 7.79 16.67 29.24
C ASP A 43 9.15 16.26 28.62
N PRO A 44 9.22 15.18 27.80
CA PRO A 44 10.48 14.71 27.23
C PRO A 44 10.99 15.60 26.09
N LEU A 45 10.16 16.49 25.53
CA LEU A 45 10.49 17.27 24.34
C LEU A 45 11.68 18.23 24.50
N PRO A 46 11.80 19.02 25.59
CA PRO A 46 12.93 19.93 25.78
C PRO A 46 14.25 19.18 25.89
N ILE A 47 14.24 18.02 26.54
CA ILE A 47 15.39 17.12 26.63
C ILE A 47 15.79 16.65 25.23
N ILE A 48 14.85 16.05 24.48
CA ILE A 48 15.13 15.55 23.14
C ILE A 48 15.68 16.66 22.24
N LYS A 49 15.07 17.84 22.28
CA LYS A 49 15.51 19.00 21.51
C LYS A 49 16.92 19.44 21.88
N ALA A 50 17.25 19.48 23.16
CA ALA A 50 18.59 19.82 23.64
C ALA A 50 19.65 18.84 23.11
N PHE A 51 19.40 17.54 23.24
CA PHE A 51 20.33 16.51 22.75
C PHE A 51 20.52 16.55 21.23
N LEU A 52 19.45 16.78 20.46
CA LEU A 52 19.51 16.88 19.00
C LEU A 52 20.24 18.15 18.55
N SER A 53 19.86 19.32 19.09
CA SER A 53 20.50 20.60 18.76
C SER A 53 21.99 20.61 19.10
N SER A 54 22.39 19.97 20.20
CA SER A 54 23.81 19.83 20.58
C SER A 54 24.57 18.77 19.76
N SER A 55 23.91 18.07 18.84
CA SER A 55 24.52 17.02 18.00
C SER A 55 24.54 17.35 16.50
N GLN A 56 24.25 18.60 16.11
CA GLN A 56 24.18 19.04 14.70
C GLN A 56 25.54 19.44 14.08
N SER A 57 26.67 19.25 14.77
CA SER A 57 27.98 19.60 14.23
C SER A 57 28.49 18.57 13.21
N SER A 58 29.38 19.00 12.30
CA SER A 58 30.02 18.12 11.30
C SER A 58 31.11 17.21 11.87
N ASP A 59 31.27 17.17 13.19
CA ASP A 59 32.22 16.27 13.83
C ASP A 59 31.73 14.81 13.78
N GLY A 60 32.65 13.89 13.60
CA GLY A 60 32.35 12.46 13.47
C GLY A 60 31.60 11.89 14.68
N LYS A 61 31.85 12.40 15.89
CA LYS A 61 31.14 11.95 17.11
C LYS A 61 29.73 12.51 17.17
N ALA A 62 29.53 13.78 16.81
CA ALA A 62 28.23 14.42 16.81
C ALA A 62 27.27 13.76 15.82
N LEU A 63 27.74 13.40 14.62
CA LEU A 63 26.95 12.70 13.61
C LEU A 63 26.49 11.31 14.04
N LYS A 64 27.38 10.55 14.70
CA LYS A 64 27.03 9.25 15.25
C LYS A 64 26.01 9.40 16.38
N ARG A 65 26.21 10.36 17.29
CA ARG A 65 25.28 10.68 18.37
C ARG A 65 23.90 11.07 17.85
N PHE A 66 23.82 11.95 16.86
CA PHE A 66 22.55 12.36 16.24
C PHE A 66 21.79 11.16 15.67
N SER A 67 22.48 10.32 14.89
CA SER A 67 21.88 9.11 14.30
C SER A 67 21.45 8.10 15.37
N ALA A 68 22.26 7.90 16.41
CA ALA A 68 21.95 7.01 17.53
C ALA A 68 20.72 7.49 18.33
N ILE A 69 20.57 8.81 18.54
CA ILE A 69 19.38 9.39 19.19
C ILE A 69 18.13 9.13 18.36
N TYR A 70 18.16 9.42 17.05
CA TYR A 70 17.03 9.17 16.15
C TYR A 70 16.63 7.69 16.13
N ILE A 71 17.60 6.80 15.91
CA ILE A 71 17.38 5.35 15.88
C ILE A 71 16.85 4.86 17.23
N GLY A 72 17.39 5.37 18.34
CA GLY A 72 16.91 5.07 19.68
C GLY A 72 15.44 5.46 19.88
N LEU A 73 15.07 6.69 19.50
CA LEU A 73 13.69 7.18 19.59
C LEU A 73 12.72 6.38 18.71
N ILE A 74 13.12 6.06 17.47
CA ILE A 74 12.33 5.20 16.57
C ILE A 74 12.07 3.84 17.22
N LYS A 75 13.09 3.21 17.82
CA LYS A 75 12.94 1.92 18.52
C LYS A 75 11.99 1.99 19.71
N ILE A 76 11.98 3.09 20.46
CA ILE A 76 11.05 3.27 21.59
C ILE A 76 9.63 3.46 21.05
N LEU A 77 9.45 4.29 20.02
CA LEU A 77 8.15 4.52 19.38
C LEU A 77 7.56 3.24 18.78
N GLN A 78 8.40 2.36 18.23
CA GLN A 78 7.99 1.06 17.70
C GLN A 78 7.48 0.10 18.77
N LYS A 79 8.00 0.15 20.00
CA LYS A 79 7.59 -0.76 21.08
C LYS A 79 6.20 -0.45 21.67
N SER A 80 5.54 0.62 21.22
CA SER A 80 4.19 1.02 21.65
C SER A 80 4.02 1.21 23.17
N GLU A 81 5.11 1.41 23.92
CA GLU A 81 5.10 1.64 25.37
C GLU A 81 4.77 3.11 25.74
N ILE A 82 4.51 3.97 24.75
CA ILE A 82 4.28 5.40 24.90
C ILE A 82 2.81 5.71 24.61
N ASN A 83 2.24 6.67 25.35
CA ASN A 83 0.92 7.21 25.03
C ASN A 83 0.89 7.83 23.60
N SER A 84 -0.27 7.84 22.94
CA SER A 84 -0.40 8.30 21.55
C SER A 84 -0.09 9.79 21.36
N GLU A 85 -0.34 10.62 22.37
CA GLU A 85 -0.14 12.08 22.32
C GLU A 85 1.35 12.45 22.39
N THR A 86 2.06 11.98 23.41
CA THR A 86 3.52 12.10 23.55
C THR A 86 4.22 11.46 22.35
N GLY A 87 3.77 10.29 21.87
CA GLY A 87 4.31 9.69 20.65
C GLY A 87 4.18 10.59 19.43
N PHE A 88 3.02 11.24 19.25
CA PHE A 88 2.80 12.21 18.16
C PHE A 88 3.69 13.44 18.31
N SER A 89 3.79 14.03 19.51
CA SER A 89 4.65 15.19 19.75
C SER A 89 6.13 14.90 19.51
N ILE A 90 6.60 13.70 19.87
CA ILE A 90 7.97 13.25 19.56
C ILE A 90 8.16 13.15 18.05
N VAL A 91 7.26 12.51 17.31
CA VAL A 91 7.34 12.41 15.84
C VAL A 91 7.34 13.80 15.21
N SER A 92 6.50 14.72 15.68
CA SER A 92 6.44 16.10 15.19
C SER A 92 7.74 16.88 15.45
N LEU A 93 8.37 16.67 16.60
CA LEU A 93 9.68 17.26 16.91
C LEU A 93 10.76 16.69 15.98
N LEU A 94 10.78 15.37 15.79
CA LEU A 94 11.73 14.71 14.89
C LEU A 94 11.56 15.18 13.43
N LEU A 95 10.32 15.34 12.94
CA LEU A 95 10.08 15.89 11.60
C LEU A 95 10.68 17.29 11.42
N THR A 96 10.65 18.11 12.48
CA THR A 96 11.17 19.49 12.47
C THR A 96 12.69 19.51 12.51
N GLU A 97 13.31 18.66 13.34
CA GLU A 97 14.76 18.60 13.49
C GLU A 97 15.46 17.88 12.31
N LEU A 98 14.72 17.19 11.45
CA LEU A 98 15.25 16.54 10.25
C LEU A 98 15.79 17.55 9.22
N ASP A 99 15.24 18.77 9.15
CA ASP A 99 15.68 19.80 8.19
C ASP A 99 17.13 20.27 8.46
N ALA A 100 17.60 20.15 9.70
CA ALA A 100 18.98 20.46 10.10
C ALA A 100 19.91 19.23 10.08
N ALA A 101 19.41 18.05 9.71
CA ALA A 101 20.18 16.82 9.73
C ALA A 101 21.21 16.79 8.58
N GLN A 102 22.41 16.28 8.87
CA GLN A 102 23.43 16.11 7.84
C GLN A 102 23.12 14.91 6.94
N PRO A 103 23.57 14.92 5.66
CA PRO A 103 23.26 13.86 4.69
C PRO A 103 23.68 12.46 5.16
N LYS A 104 24.79 12.36 5.88
CA LYS A 104 25.28 11.09 6.45
C LYS A 104 24.29 10.51 7.48
N CYS A 105 23.77 11.35 8.38
CA CYS A 105 22.79 10.93 9.37
C CYS A 105 21.48 10.50 8.72
N LEU A 106 21.03 11.22 7.69
CA LEU A 106 19.83 10.85 6.92
C LEU A 106 19.98 9.45 6.29
N ASN A 107 21.14 9.16 5.72
CA ASN A 107 21.45 7.82 5.20
C ASN A 107 21.46 6.76 6.31
N ASP A 108 22.14 7.02 7.43
CA ASP A 108 22.21 6.06 8.56
C ASP A 108 20.81 5.71 9.10
N ILE A 109 19.93 6.71 9.22
CA ILE A 109 18.55 6.52 9.65
C ILE A 109 17.75 5.76 8.57
N ALA A 110 17.91 6.08 7.28
CA ALA A 110 17.24 5.37 6.19
C ALA A 110 17.67 3.88 6.11
N GLN A 111 18.96 3.59 6.33
CA GLN A 111 19.46 2.21 6.40
C GLN A 111 18.88 1.46 7.60
N PHE A 112 18.68 2.14 8.73
CA PHE A 112 18.00 1.56 9.88
C PHE A 112 16.54 1.19 9.58
N TYR A 113 15.82 2.00 8.80
CA TYR A 113 14.48 1.62 8.33
C TYR A 113 14.51 0.34 7.48
N ILE A 114 15.48 0.23 6.56
CA ILE A 114 15.67 -0.98 5.76
C ILE A 114 15.98 -2.19 6.64
N SER A 115 16.80 -2.05 7.69
CA SER A 115 17.05 -3.16 8.61
C SER A 115 15.78 -3.57 9.35
N CYS A 116 14.94 -2.62 9.76
CA CYS A 116 13.66 -2.92 10.40
C CYS A 116 12.69 -3.68 9.49
N VAL A 117 12.72 -3.40 8.18
CA VAL A 117 11.91 -4.16 7.21
C VAL A 117 12.46 -5.57 7.05
N LYS A 118 13.80 -5.73 7.02
CA LYS A 118 14.45 -7.03 6.83
C LYS A 118 14.31 -7.96 8.04
N ASP A 119 14.37 -7.44 9.25
CA ASP A 119 14.24 -8.22 10.48
C ASP A 119 12.78 -8.42 10.92
N GLY A 120 11.82 -7.79 10.24
CA GLY A 120 10.39 -7.91 10.52
C GLY A 120 9.92 -7.07 11.72
N SER A 121 10.77 -6.19 12.27
CA SER A 121 10.38 -5.25 13.34
C SER A 121 9.56 -4.05 12.83
N PHE A 122 9.42 -3.91 11.51
CA PHE A 122 8.52 -2.93 10.92
C PHE A 122 7.05 -3.23 11.26
N ASN A 123 6.41 -2.34 12.03
CA ASN A 123 5.02 -2.48 12.46
C ASN A 123 4.09 -1.37 11.94
N GLY A 124 4.57 -0.50 11.04
CA GLY A 124 3.74 0.57 10.48
C GLY A 124 3.37 1.69 11.46
N GLY A 125 4.02 1.75 12.64
CA GLY A 125 3.78 2.83 13.60
C GLY A 125 4.17 4.23 13.07
N LYS A 126 3.67 5.28 13.75
CA LYS A 126 3.90 6.70 13.38
C LYS A 126 5.37 7.10 13.21
N ALA A 127 6.30 6.36 13.81
CA ALA A 127 7.74 6.59 13.62
C ALA A 127 8.19 6.40 12.16
N PHE A 128 7.45 5.64 11.35
CA PHE A 128 7.78 5.42 9.94
C PHE A 128 7.32 6.58 9.04
N ASP A 129 6.47 7.48 9.52
CA ASP A 129 6.06 8.71 8.82
C ASP A 129 7.24 9.68 8.63
N LEU A 130 8.38 9.44 9.29
CA LEU A 130 9.63 10.17 9.06
C LEU A 130 10.30 9.79 7.73
N LEU A 131 10.08 8.57 7.24
CA LEU A 131 10.79 8.03 6.08
C LEU A 131 10.55 8.86 4.80
N PRO A 132 9.32 9.30 4.47
CA PRO A 132 9.09 10.17 3.32
C PRO A 132 9.93 11.46 3.36
N LYS A 133 9.97 12.13 4.51
CA LYS A 133 10.76 13.36 4.69
C LYS A 133 12.25 13.09 4.56
N ILE A 134 12.76 11.99 5.15
CA ILE A 134 14.18 11.59 5.04
C ILE A 134 14.56 11.36 3.57
N LEU A 135 13.76 10.60 2.82
CA LEU A 135 14.03 10.33 1.42
C LEU A 135 13.94 11.60 0.56
N SER A 136 13.01 12.51 0.87
CA SER A 136 12.91 13.80 0.19
C SER A 136 14.11 14.71 0.45
N LEU A 137 14.62 14.74 1.69
CA LEU A 137 15.81 15.51 2.03
C LEU A 137 17.05 14.92 1.34
N LEU A 138 17.20 13.59 1.37
CA LEU A 138 18.28 12.91 0.66
C LEU A 138 18.27 13.26 -0.84
N ASP A 139 17.10 13.23 -1.49
CA ASP A 139 16.97 13.56 -2.92
C ASP A 139 17.48 14.96 -3.27
N SER A 140 17.34 15.92 -2.34
CA SER A 140 17.75 17.31 -2.53
C SER A 140 19.27 17.54 -2.42
N HIS A 141 20.02 16.59 -1.85
CA HIS A 141 21.45 16.73 -1.66
C HIS A 141 22.25 16.25 -2.88
N GLU A 142 23.15 17.11 -3.39
CA GLU A 142 24.00 16.76 -4.54
C GLU A 142 25.08 15.73 -4.21
N CYS A 143 25.54 15.70 -2.95
CA CYS A 143 26.64 14.84 -2.50
C CYS A 143 26.34 14.28 -1.11
N VAL A 144 26.22 12.95 -1.01
CA VAL A 144 26.04 12.23 0.24
C VAL A 144 27.25 11.32 0.47
N PRO A 145 27.92 11.40 1.63
CA PRO A 145 29.01 10.50 1.96
C PRO A 145 28.50 9.05 2.08
N LYS A 146 29.11 8.12 1.35
CA LYS A 146 28.84 6.68 1.42
C LYS A 146 30.14 5.91 1.42
N ASP A 147 30.40 5.16 2.49
CA ASP A 147 31.63 4.40 2.70
C ASP A 147 32.89 5.27 2.50
N GLU A 148 33.65 5.04 1.43
CA GLU A 148 34.87 5.78 1.07
C GLU A 148 34.67 6.80 -0.07
N GLY A 149 33.42 7.07 -0.49
CA GLY A 149 33.12 7.95 -1.61
C GLY A 149 31.91 8.85 -1.39
N PHE A 150 31.50 9.52 -2.46
CA PHE A 150 30.31 10.35 -2.51
C PHE A 150 29.35 9.84 -3.59
N ILE A 151 28.07 9.84 -3.26
CA ILE A 151 26.99 9.48 -4.18
C ILE A 151 25.99 10.63 -4.26
N LYS A 152 25.35 10.81 -5.42
CA LYS A 152 24.27 11.78 -5.54
C LYS A 152 23.08 11.34 -4.68
N GLY A 153 22.45 12.29 -4.01
CA GLY A 153 21.30 12.02 -3.13
C GLY A 153 20.15 11.29 -3.84
N SER A 154 19.85 11.67 -5.08
CA SER A 154 18.85 11.00 -5.91
C SER A 154 19.20 9.54 -6.20
N GLU A 155 20.47 9.23 -6.48
CA GLU A 155 20.92 7.85 -6.71
C GLU A 155 20.87 7.02 -5.42
N LEU A 156 21.26 7.62 -4.30
CA LEU A 156 21.16 6.97 -2.99
C LEU A 156 19.71 6.65 -2.64
N LYS A 157 18.79 7.60 -2.84
CA LYS A 157 17.35 7.38 -2.66
C LYS A 157 16.86 6.20 -3.50
N SER A 158 17.21 6.15 -4.79
CA SER A 158 16.84 5.02 -5.65
C SER A 158 17.40 3.70 -5.14
N HIS A 159 18.65 3.67 -4.67
CA HIS A 159 19.24 2.48 -4.04
C HIS A 159 18.50 2.05 -2.76
N LEU A 160 18.10 3.00 -1.91
CA LEU A 160 17.35 2.74 -0.69
C LEU A 160 15.97 2.15 -1.00
N ILE A 161 15.24 2.75 -1.95
CA ILE A 161 13.91 2.27 -2.38
C ILE A 161 14.01 0.87 -2.98
N ASN A 162 15.02 0.63 -3.83
CA ASN A 162 15.27 -0.68 -4.43
C ASN A 162 15.61 -1.73 -3.37
N SER A 163 16.45 -1.38 -2.39
CA SER A 163 16.79 -2.26 -1.27
C SER A 163 15.55 -2.59 -0.42
N LEU A 164 14.70 -1.59 -0.16
CA LEU A 164 13.46 -1.74 0.58
C LEU A 164 12.49 -2.70 -0.14
N CYS A 165 12.23 -2.47 -1.43
CA CYS A 165 11.33 -3.30 -2.23
C CYS A 165 11.88 -4.71 -2.52
N SER A 166 13.21 -4.88 -2.53
CA SER A 166 13.87 -6.19 -2.63
C SER A 166 13.84 -6.99 -1.32
N SER A 167 13.58 -6.33 -0.18
CA SER A 167 13.51 -6.99 1.12
C SER A 167 12.22 -7.80 1.26
N ARG A 168 12.20 -8.80 2.16
CA ARG A 168 10.98 -9.56 2.47
C ARG A 168 10.08 -8.69 3.34
N TRP A 169 8.83 -8.48 2.94
CA TRP A 169 7.84 -7.74 3.74
C TRP A 169 6.89 -8.76 4.36
N ALA A 170 6.47 -8.52 5.59
CA ALA A 170 5.28 -9.19 6.11
C ALA A 170 4.04 -8.65 5.37
N PRO A 171 3.01 -9.46 5.10
CA PRO A 171 1.82 -8.99 4.37
C PRO A 171 1.14 -7.79 5.04
N SER A 172 1.04 -7.78 6.38
CA SER A 172 0.46 -6.69 7.19
C SER A 172 1.13 -5.31 7.00
N VAL A 173 2.35 -5.29 6.46
CA VAL A 173 3.12 -4.08 6.21
C VAL A 173 2.74 -3.43 4.87
N ALA A 174 2.13 -4.17 3.94
CA ALA A 174 1.84 -3.69 2.59
C ALA A 174 0.98 -2.42 2.59
N LEU A 175 -0.04 -2.34 3.44
CA LEU A 175 -0.91 -1.18 3.57
C LEU A 175 -0.14 0.07 3.99
N HIS A 176 0.67 -0.04 5.05
CA HIS A 176 1.47 1.05 5.57
C HIS A 176 2.49 1.54 4.54
N MET A 177 3.16 0.61 3.84
CA MET A 177 4.12 0.96 2.79
C MET A 177 3.43 1.69 1.63
N ALA A 178 2.27 1.19 1.18
CA ALA A 178 1.51 1.84 0.12
C ALA A 178 1.14 3.29 0.50
N SER A 179 0.73 3.51 1.75
CA SER A 179 0.43 4.84 2.28
C SER A 179 1.68 5.73 2.36
N LEU A 180 2.82 5.23 2.88
CA LEU A 180 4.05 6.01 3.01
C LEU A 180 4.58 6.50 1.65
N PHE A 181 4.53 5.64 0.63
CA PHE A 181 5.01 5.98 -0.71
C PHE A 181 4.07 6.90 -1.50
N LYS A 182 2.88 7.18 -0.98
CA LYS A 182 1.99 8.22 -1.52
C LYS A 182 2.60 9.61 -1.42
N ASP A 183 3.40 9.88 -0.39
CA ASP A 183 3.97 11.23 -0.17
C ASP A 183 5.41 11.38 -0.72
N ILE A 184 5.95 10.32 -1.33
CA ILE A 184 7.30 10.30 -1.91
C ILE A 184 7.23 10.55 -3.42
N ILE A 185 8.09 11.43 -3.94
CA ILE A 185 8.28 11.58 -5.39
C ILE A 185 9.06 10.37 -5.89
N LEU A 186 8.46 9.57 -6.77
CA LEU A 186 9.05 8.34 -7.30
C LEU A 186 9.29 8.47 -8.80
N SER A 187 10.40 7.91 -9.29
CA SER A 187 10.57 7.67 -10.72
C SER A 187 9.55 6.63 -11.21
N GLN A 188 9.29 6.58 -12.52
CA GLN A 188 8.36 5.59 -13.08
C GLN A 188 8.84 4.14 -12.85
N GLU A 189 10.16 3.92 -12.79
CA GLU A 189 10.75 2.62 -12.50
C GLU A 189 10.61 2.23 -11.02
N GLU A 190 10.86 3.17 -10.11
CA GLU A 190 10.68 2.98 -8.66
C GLU A 190 9.21 2.69 -8.34
N LEU A 191 8.30 3.48 -8.91
CA LEU A 191 6.85 3.29 -8.76
C LEU A 191 6.41 1.93 -9.28
N LYS A 192 6.90 1.53 -10.46
CA LYS A 192 6.62 0.20 -11.03
C LYS A 192 7.10 -0.90 -10.10
N PHE A 193 8.31 -0.81 -9.58
CA PHE A 193 8.87 -1.83 -8.69
C PHE A 193 8.09 -1.95 -7.39
N LEU A 194 7.69 -0.82 -6.79
CA LEU A 194 6.84 -0.76 -5.62
C LEU A 194 5.46 -1.42 -5.88
N ILE A 195 4.79 -1.04 -6.95
CA ILE A 195 3.47 -1.61 -7.31
C ILE A 195 3.58 -3.12 -7.53
N GLN A 196 4.60 -3.58 -8.25
CA GLN A 196 4.85 -5.01 -8.43
C GLN A 196 5.09 -5.72 -7.10
N LYS A 197 5.81 -5.09 -6.16
CA LYS A 197 6.05 -5.66 -4.84
C LYS A 197 4.75 -5.82 -4.05
N ILE A 198 3.91 -4.79 -4.01
CA ILE A 198 2.62 -4.83 -3.30
C ILE A 198 1.69 -5.87 -3.95
N LEU A 199 1.58 -5.89 -5.28
CA LEU A 199 0.76 -6.86 -6.01
C LEU A 199 1.21 -8.32 -5.79
N ARG A 200 2.51 -8.56 -5.60
CA ARG A 200 3.04 -9.90 -5.25
C ARG A 200 2.65 -10.34 -3.85
N LEU A 201 2.55 -9.40 -2.91
CA LEU A 201 2.12 -9.68 -1.52
C LEU A 201 0.61 -9.75 -1.38
N PHE A 202 -0.13 -9.17 -2.34
CA PHE A 202 -1.59 -9.08 -2.30
C PHE A 202 -2.30 -10.42 -2.02
N PRO A 203 -1.89 -11.55 -2.61
CA PRO A 203 -2.50 -12.85 -2.33
C PRO A 203 -2.27 -13.37 -0.90
N GLU A 204 -1.26 -12.85 -0.20
CA GLU A 204 -0.93 -13.23 1.18
C GLU A 204 -1.64 -12.34 2.22
N LEU A 205 -2.38 -11.32 1.79
CA LEU A 205 -3.12 -10.43 2.67
C LEU A 205 -4.36 -11.10 3.23
N GLU A 206 -4.69 -10.75 4.47
CA GLU A 206 -6.00 -11.05 5.03
C GLU A 206 -7.11 -10.39 4.20
N LEU A 207 -8.21 -11.11 4.03
CA LEU A 207 -9.37 -10.67 3.27
C LEU A 207 -9.84 -9.26 3.70
N ALA A 208 -9.84 -8.96 5.00
CA ALA A 208 -10.24 -7.66 5.55
C ALA A 208 -9.32 -6.49 5.14
N ASP A 209 -8.03 -6.75 4.88
CA ASP A 209 -7.05 -5.72 4.53
C ASP A 209 -7.05 -5.38 3.03
N GLN A 210 -7.56 -6.29 2.19
CA GLN A 210 -7.52 -6.14 0.73
C GLN A 210 -8.18 -4.85 0.23
N PRO A 211 -9.38 -4.43 0.66
CA PRO A 211 -9.98 -3.17 0.21
C PRO A 211 -9.11 -1.94 0.48
N ALA A 212 -8.50 -1.88 1.68
CA ALA A 212 -7.65 -0.76 2.06
C ALA A 212 -6.38 -0.71 1.20
N VAL A 213 -5.76 -1.86 0.92
CA VAL A 213 -4.59 -1.93 0.04
C VAL A 213 -4.95 -1.58 -1.41
N VAL A 214 -6.11 -2.02 -1.91
CA VAL A 214 -6.61 -1.64 -3.24
C VAL A 214 -6.77 -0.12 -3.33
N PHE A 215 -7.40 0.50 -2.33
CA PHE A 215 -7.58 1.95 -2.31
C PHE A 215 -6.23 2.68 -2.38
N GLN A 216 -5.23 2.25 -1.60
CA GLN A 216 -3.89 2.84 -1.67
C GLN A 216 -3.20 2.60 -3.01
N LEU A 217 -3.33 1.40 -3.60
CA LEU A 217 -2.80 1.12 -4.94
C LEU A 217 -3.43 2.01 -6.02
N LEU A 218 -4.74 2.27 -5.94
CA LEU A 218 -5.43 3.17 -6.86
C LEU A 218 -4.92 4.60 -6.72
N ILE A 219 -4.69 5.08 -5.49
CA ILE A 219 -4.06 6.39 -5.26
C ILE A 219 -2.65 6.45 -5.87
N LEU A 220 -1.82 5.43 -5.60
CA LEU A 220 -0.47 5.34 -6.17
C LEU A 220 -0.49 5.31 -7.70
N SER A 221 -1.50 4.67 -8.29
CA SER A 221 -1.68 4.59 -9.74
C SER A 221 -1.92 5.96 -10.40
N GLY A 222 -2.40 6.94 -9.64
CA GLY A 222 -2.50 8.34 -10.08
C GLY A 222 -1.14 8.94 -10.45
N LYS A 223 -0.04 8.42 -9.90
CA LYS A 223 1.34 8.81 -10.26
C LYS A 223 1.88 8.11 -11.52
N GLY A 224 1.22 7.07 -12.01
CA GLY A 224 1.67 6.27 -13.15
C GLY A 224 1.39 4.78 -12.98
N ASN A 225 1.76 3.97 -13.97
CA ASN A 225 1.57 2.51 -13.98
C ASN A 225 0.11 2.04 -13.73
N LYS A 226 -0.88 2.86 -14.14
CA LYS A 226 -2.33 2.56 -14.09
C LYS A 226 -2.69 1.16 -14.55
N LYS A 227 -2.20 0.82 -15.76
CA LYS A 227 -2.36 -0.51 -16.35
C LYS A 227 -1.93 -1.61 -15.39
N LEU A 228 -0.70 -1.56 -14.89
CA LEU A 228 -0.13 -2.60 -14.03
C LEU A 228 -0.99 -2.86 -12.78
N VAL A 229 -1.53 -1.81 -12.15
CA VAL A 229 -2.42 -1.94 -10.99
C VAL A 229 -3.70 -2.66 -11.39
N LEU A 230 -4.38 -2.17 -12.42
CA LEU A 230 -5.66 -2.74 -12.88
C LEU A 230 -5.50 -4.19 -13.34
N GLU A 231 -4.47 -4.49 -14.12
CA GLU A 231 -4.17 -5.85 -14.58
C GLU A 231 -3.90 -6.79 -13.40
N GLY A 232 -3.14 -6.32 -12.41
CA GLY A 232 -2.83 -7.09 -11.20
C GLY A 232 -4.08 -7.44 -10.40
N LEU A 233 -4.96 -6.46 -10.18
CA LEU A 233 -6.20 -6.64 -9.43
C LEU A 233 -7.19 -7.54 -10.18
N CYS A 234 -7.43 -7.29 -11.47
CA CYS A 234 -8.30 -8.14 -12.28
C CYS A 234 -7.78 -9.58 -12.33
N LYS A 235 -6.47 -9.77 -12.51
CA LYS A 235 -5.86 -11.11 -12.51
C LYS A 235 -6.04 -11.82 -11.18
N PHE A 236 -5.86 -11.12 -10.07
CA PHE A 236 -6.03 -11.71 -8.73
C PHE A 236 -7.47 -12.19 -8.52
N TYR A 237 -8.46 -11.31 -8.69
CA TYR A 237 -9.85 -11.67 -8.41
C TYR A 237 -10.43 -12.63 -9.45
N THR A 238 -10.02 -12.57 -10.72
CA THR A 238 -10.37 -13.63 -11.70
C THR A 238 -9.80 -14.98 -11.26
N GLY A 239 -8.60 -15.02 -10.71
CA GLY A 239 -8.02 -16.24 -10.14
C GLY A 239 -8.80 -16.75 -8.92
N GLN A 240 -9.31 -15.85 -8.08
CA GLN A 240 -10.19 -16.19 -6.96
C GLN A 240 -11.54 -16.75 -7.44
N ASP A 241 -12.11 -16.20 -8.50
CA ASP A 241 -13.30 -16.76 -9.14
C ASP A 241 -13.05 -18.18 -9.64
N ASP A 242 -11.96 -18.40 -10.37
CA ASP A 242 -11.63 -19.72 -10.91
C ASP A 242 -11.34 -20.75 -9.81
N ALA A 243 -10.65 -20.35 -8.73
CA ALA A 243 -10.32 -21.23 -7.61
C ALA A 243 -11.55 -21.63 -6.76
N ASN A 244 -12.57 -20.78 -6.72
CA ASN A 244 -13.79 -21.01 -5.94
C ASN A 244 -14.98 -21.43 -6.82
N ARG A 245 -14.78 -21.64 -8.13
CA ARG A 245 -15.86 -22.03 -9.04
C ARG A 245 -16.46 -23.38 -8.64
N GLY A 246 -17.80 -23.45 -8.62
CA GLY A 246 -18.55 -24.64 -8.23
C GLY A 246 -18.73 -24.81 -6.71
N ARG A 247 -18.14 -23.94 -5.88
CA ARG A 247 -18.45 -23.85 -4.45
C ARG A 247 -19.70 -22.98 -4.28
N GLY A 248 -20.87 -23.61 -4.23
CA GLY A 248 -22.12 -22.92 -3.89
C GLY A 248 -22.18 -22.56 -2.40
N ILE A 249 -22.83 -21.45 -2.06
CA ILE A 249 -23.05 -21.04 -0.64
C ILE A 249 -24.07 -21.95 0.07
N MET A 250 -24.84 -22.77 -0.67
CA MET A 250 -25.89 -23.63 -0.11
C MET A 250 -25.47 -25.08 0.06
N ILE A 251 -24.76 -25.42 1.15
CA ILE A 251 -24.70 -26.80 1.68
C ILE A 251 -24.61 -26.77 3.22
N ASP A 252 -25.66 -27.27 3.89
CA ASP A 252 -25.82 -27.44 5.35
C ASP A 252 -24.87 -28.53 5.92
N SER A 253 -23.56 -28.30 5.88
CA SER A 253 -22.57 -29.16 6.53
C SER A 253 -21.73 -28.32 7.49
N GLU A 254 -21.64 -28.72 8.76
CA GLU A 254 -20.96 -27.95 9.83
C GLU A 254 -19.48 -27.64 9.52
N ASP A 255 -18.76 -28.51 8.79
CA ASP A 255 -17.38 -28.26 8.33
C ASP A 255 -17.29 -27.35 7.08
N LEU A 256 -18.38 -27.22 6.31
CA LEU A 256 -18.50 -26.34 5.13
C LEU A 256 -19.03 -24.94 5.50
N MET A 257 -19.57 -24.77 6.72
CA MET A 257 -20.07 -23.50 7.20
C MET A 257 -18.96 -22.45 7.34
N SER A 258 -17.75 -22.84 7.77
CA SER A 258 -16.60 -21.92 7.81
C SER A 258 -16.14 -21.51 6.41
N GLU A 259 -16.07 -22.46 5.47
CA GLU A 259 -15.69 -22.18 4.08
C GLU A 259 -16.75 -21.32 3.35
N ALA A 260 -18.03 -21.53 3.63
CA ALA A 260 -19.13 -20.72 3.08
C ALA A 260 -19.10 -19.28 3.62
N VAL A 261 -18.75 -19.09 4.89
CA VAL A 261 -18.54 -17.77 5.49
C VAL A 261 -17.37 -17.04 4.83
N ASP A 262 -16.28 -17.75 4.51
CA ASP A 262 -15.13 -17.18 3.79
C ASP A 262 -15.47 -16.79 2.35
N LEU A 263 -16.24 -17.60 1.62
CA LEU A 263 -16.72 -17.26 0.27
C LEU A 263 -17.64 -16.04 0.28
N ARG A 264 -18.59 -15.97 1.21
CA ARG A 264 -19.49 -14.81 1.34
C ARG A 264 -18.70 -13.54 1.63
N THR A 265 -17.73 -13.64 2.53
CA THR A 265 -16.84 -12.53 2.89
C THR A 265 -16.01 -12.08 1.69
N LEU A 266 -15.46 -13.04 0.92
CA LEU A 266 -14.75 -12.76 -0.33
C LEU A 266 -15.62 -11.98 -1.33
N ARG A 267 -16.87 -12.40 -1.55
CA ARG A 267 -17.79 -11.66 -2.45
C ARG A 267 -18.09 -10.25 -1.94
N GLN A 268 -18.29 -10.08 -0.64
CA GLN A 268 -18.46 -8.74 -0.07
C GLN A 268 -17.21 -7.84 -0.27
N ILE A 269 -16.02 -8.42 -0.16
CA ILE A 269 -14.76 -7.72 -0.41
C ILE A 269 -14.63 -7.35 -1.89
N GLU A 270 -14.97 -8.26 -2.81
CA GLU A 270 -15.00 -7.98 -4.24
C GLU A 270 -15.92 -6.80 -4.56
N GLY A 271 -17.13 -6.78 -3.98
CA GLY A 271 -18.04 -5.64 -4.11
C GLY A 271 -17.43 -4.32 -3.62
N THR A 272 -16.73 -4.34 -2.48
CA THR A 272 -16.06 -3.15 -1.93
C THR A 272 -14.88 -2.71 -2.81
N VAL A 273 -14.12 -3.65 -3.36
CA VAL A 273 -13.02 -3.37 -4.28
C VAL A 273 -13.52 -2.80 -5.60
N ILE A 274 -14.57 -3.37 -6.18
CA ILE A 274 -15.22 -2.84 -7.39
C ILE A 274 -15.72 -1.42 -7.13
N LEU A 275 -16.30 -1.16 -5.95
CA LEU A 275 -16.71 0.18 -5.55
C LEU A 275 -15.52 1.15 -5.51
N HIS A 276 -14.41 0.79 -4.87
CA HIS A 276 -13.21 1.64 -4.83
C HIS A 276 -12.62 1.91 -6.21
N ILE A 277 -12.56 0.90 -7.08
CA ILE A 277 -12.09 1.06 -8.47
C ILE A 277 -13.03 2.02 -9.22
N THR A 278 -14.34 1.83 -9.09
CA THR A 278 -15.35 2.67 -9.74
C THR A 278 -15.29 4.11 -9.23
N GLN A 279 -15.07 4.32 -7.93
CA GLN A 279 -14.86 5.65 -7.34
C GLN A 279 -13.59 6.31 -7.88
N ALA A 280 -12.49 5.57 -8.02
CA ALA A 280 -11.27 6.09 -8.61
C ALA A 280 -11.49 6.55 -10.07
N PHE A 281 -12.39 5.89 -10.82
CA PHE A 281 -12.68 6.27 -12.21
C PHE A 281 -13.51 7.54 -12.33
N HIS A 282 -14.35 7.82 -11.34
CA HIS A 282 -15.04 9.11 -11.25
C HIS A 282 -14.04 10.27 -11.07
N GLN A 283 -12.90 10.02 -10.42
CA GLN A 283 -11.86 11.01 -10.16
C GLN A 283 -10.82 11.10 -11.30
N ASP A 284 -10.48 9.97 -11.92
CA ASP A 284 -9.50 9.87 -13.00
C ASP A 284 -10.04 8.98 -14.14
N GLN A 285 -10.55 9.62 -15.20
CA GLN A 285 -11.12 8.93 -16.36
C GLN A 285 -10.07 8.20 -17.21
N GLU A 286 -8.78 8.51 -17.07
CA GLU A 286 -7.72 7.76 -17.75
C GLU A 286 -7.63 6.34 -17.23
N LEU A 287 -7.93 6.11 -15.94
CA LEU A 287 -7.99 4.77 -15.36
C LEU A 287 -9.04 3.90 -16.06
N GLY A 288 -10.26 4.44 -16.25
CA GLY A 288 -11.33 3.72 -16.94
C GLY A 288 -11.00 3.43 -18.41
N SER A 289 -10.35 4.39 -19.07
CA SER A 289 -9.87 4.20 -20.45
C SER A 289 -8.78 3.11 -20.53
N GLU A 290 -7.86 3.06 -19.58
CA GLU A 290 -6.80 2.06 -19.52
C GLU A 290 -7.35 0.67 -19.20
N LEU A 291 -8.36 0.57 -18.33
CA LEU A 291 -9.07 -0.68 -18.05
C LEU A 291 -9.75 -1.23 -19.31
N LEU A 292 -10.45 -0.38 -20.08
CA LEU A 292 -11.08 -0.82 -21.33
C LEU A 292 -10.06 -1.28 -22.37
N LYS A 293 -8.89 -0.65 -22.45
CA LYS A 293 -7.79 -1.14 -23.31
C LYS A 293 -7.32 -2.52 -22.86
N HIS A 294 -7.13 -2.72 -21.55
CA HIS A 294 -6.76 -4.01 -20.99
C HIS A 294 -7.78 -5.10 -21.36
N PHE A 295 -9.07 -4.84 -21.16
CA PHE A 295 -10.11 -5.81 -21.53
C PHE A 295 -10.19 -6.08 -23.03
N LYS A 296 -9.95 -5.09 -23.90
CA LYS A 296 -9.82 -5.32 -25.33
C LYS A 296 -8.65 -6.26 -25.66
N THR A 297 -7.52 -6.15 -24.95
CA THR A 297 -6.41 -7.11 -25.10
C THR A 297 -6.81 -8.51 -24.65
N ILE A 298 -7.47 -8.65 -23.49
CA ILE A 298 -7.97 -9.94 -23.01
C ILE A 298 -8.97 -10.55 -24.00
N GLN A 299 -9.90 -9.77 -24.55
CA GLN A 299 -10.90 -10.23 -25.52
C GLN A 299 -10.29 -10.89 -26.77
N GLN A 300 -9.09 -10.46 -27.19
CA GLN A 300 -8.40 -11.07 -28.32
C GLN A 300 -7.74 -12.41 -27.97
N ILE A 301 -7.31 -12.57 -26.72
CA ILE A 301 -6.63 -13.77 -26.24
C ILE A 301 -7.64 -14.82 -25.78
N ASN A 302 -8.54 -14.44 -24.87
CA ASN A 302 -9.57 -15.30 -24.31
C ASN A 302 -10.79 -14.44 -23.92
N PRO A 303 -11.83 -14.35 -24.77
CA PRO A 303 -12.99 -13.51 -24.48
C PRO A 303 -13.79 -14.02 -23.27
N LYS A 304 -13.68 -15.30 -22.90
CA LYS A 304 -14.34 -15.85 -21.69
C LYS A 304 -13.82 -15.24 -20.39
N MET A 305 -12.54 -14.82 -20.34
CA MET A 305 -11.99 -14.15 -19.16
C MET A 305 -12.63 -12.78 -18.92
N VAL A 306 -13.05 -12.09 -19.99
CA VAL A 306 -13.71 -10.78 -19.89
C VAL A 306 -15.10 -10.93 -19.26
N VAL A 307 -15.83 -11.99 -19.62
CA VAL A 307 -17.18 -12.28 -19.11
C VAL A 307 -17.16 -13.09 -17.81
N GLY A 308 -15.98 -13.29 -17.20
CA GLY A 308 -15.87 -13.90 -15.87
C GLY A 308 -16.51 -13.03 -14.78
N PRO A 309 -16.91 -13.59 -13.64
CA PRO A 309 -17.78 -12.92 -12.66
C PRO A 309 -17.26 -11.56 -12.19
N PHE A 310 -16.03 -11.49 -11.68
CA PHE A 310 -15.42 -10.25 -11.21
C PHE A 310 -15.31 -9.20 -12.32
N ASN A 311 -14.77 -9.58 -13.49
CA ASN A 311 -14.53 -8.67 -14.61
C ASN A 311 -15.85 -8.12 -15.19
N LEU A 312 -16.87 -8.98 -15.30
CA LEU A 312 -18.19 -8.60 -15.76
C LEU A 312 -18.87 -7.64 -14.76
N CYS A 313 -18.82 -7.95 -13.46
CA CYS A 313 -19.34 -7.06 -12.41
C CYS A 313 -18.62 -5.71 -12.41
N LEU A 314 -17.31 -5.69 -12.60
CA LEU A 314 -16.53 -4.46 -12.69
C LEU A 314 -16.94 -3.63 -13.92
N LEU A 315 -17.03 -4.24 -15.10
CA LEU A 315 -17.49 -3.57 -16.33
C LEU A 315 -18.90 -2.98 -16.16
N LEU A 316 -19.84 -3.76 -15.62
CA LEU A 316 -21.22 -3.29 -15.36
C LEU A 316 -21.29 -2.19 -14.29
N SER A 317 -20.35 -2.18 -13.34
CA SER A 317 -20.27 -1.09 -12.35
C SER A 317 -19.76 0.19 -12.99
N ILE A 318 -18.81 0.09 -13.93
CA ILE A 318 -18.27 1.25 -14.65
C ILE A 318 -19.24 1.79 -15.69
N SER A 319 -20.12 0.96 -16.26
CA SER A 319 -21.16 1.44 -17.18
C SER A 319 -22.17 2.37 -16.51
N GLN A 320 -22.22 2.43 -15.18
CA GLN A 320 -23.01 3.43 -14.45
C GLN A 320 -22.48 4.86 -14.65
N ILE A 321 -21.22 5.00 -15.09
CA ILE A 321 -20.64 6.28 -15.48
C ILE A 321 -21.04 6.58 -16.93
N HIS A 322 -21.85 7.62 -17.14
CA HIS A 322 -22.42 7.99 -18.44
C HIS A 322 -21.39 8.06 -19.59
N HIS A 323 -20.14 8.45 -19.31
CA HIS A 323 -19.08 8.49 -20.34
C HIS A 323 -18.66 7.09 -20.87
N PHE A 324 -18.81 6.06 -20.05
CA PHE A 324 -18.39 4.70 -20.34
C PHE A 324 -19.56 3.77 -20.70
N GLU A 325 -20.80 4.15 -20.36
CA GLU A 325 -22.01 3.34 -20.54
C GLU A 325 -22.10 2.67 -21.92
N GLU A 326 -22.26 3.46 -22.99
CA GLU A 326 -22.40 2.95 -24.36
C GLU A 326 -21.19 2.11 -24.79
N LYS A 327 -19.97 2.60 -24.50
CA LYS A 327 -18.72 1.92 -24.84
C LYS A 327 -18.59 0.55 -24.18
N VAL A 328 -19.02 0.44 -22.92
CA VAL A 328 -18.98 -0.81 -22.15
C VAL A 328 -20.04 -1.77 -22.68
N PHE A 329 -21.28 -1.32 -22.91
CA PHE A 329 -22.34 -2.19 -23.40
C PHE A 329 -22.04 -2.74 -24.80
N ASP A 330 -21.55 -1.91 -25.72
CA ASP A 330 -21.13 -2.37 -27.04
C ASP A 330 -19.98 -3.37 -26.97
N PHE A 331 -19.01 -3.11 -26.09
CA PHE A 331 -17.89 -4.01 -25.86
C PHE A 331 -18.34 -5.36 -25.27
N LEU A 332 -19.20 -5.35 -24.25
CA LEU A 332 -19.75 -6.56 -23.64
C LEU A 332 -20.59 -7.37 -24.63
N LYS A 333 -21.48 -6.71 -25.38
CA LYS A 333 -22.30 -7.36 -26.42
C LYS A 333 -21.42 -8.06 -27.45
N THR A 334 -20.41 -7.36 -27.96
CA THR A 334 -19.47 -7.91 -28.94
C THR A 334 -18.68 -9.10 -28.36
N THR A 335 -18.29 -9.00 -27.09
CA THR A 335 -17.56 -10.07 -26.39
C THR A 335 -18.40 -11.32 -26.18
N ILE A 336 -19.63 -11.17 -25.67
CA ILE A 336 -20.55 -12.30 -25.43
C ILE A 336 -20.88 -12.98 -26.75
N LEU A 337 -21.20 -12.23 -27.81
CA LEU A 337 -21.45 -12.81 -29.14
C LEU A 337 -20.23 -13.58 -29.67
N LYS A 338 -19.01 -13.07 -29.43
CA LYS A 338 -17.78 -13.77 -29.78
C LYS A 338 -17.64 -15.09 -29.01
N CYS A 339 -17.85 -15.07 -27.69
CA CYS A 339 -17.81 -16.27 -26.86
C CYS A 339 -18.81 -17.34 -27.33
N LEU A 340 -20.07 -16.95 -27.58
CA LEU A 340 -21.11 -17.88 -28.04
C LEU A 340 -20.80 -18.46 -29.43
N ASN A 341 -20.28 -17.64 -30.34
CA ASN A 341 -19.86 -18.11 -31.67
C ASN A 341 -18.66 -19.07 -31.60
N ASP A 342 -17.72 -18.83 -30.68
CA ASP A 342 -16.58 -19.71 -30.46
C ASP A 342 -17.02 -21.05 -29.84
N GLU A 343 -17.98 -21.04 -28.91
CA GLU A 343 -18.60 -22.26 -28.36
C GLU A 343 -19.35 -23.06 -29.43
N ASP A 344 -20.14 -22.40 -30.27
CA ASP A 344 -20.85 -23.03 -31.38
C ASP A 344 -19.89 -23.70 -32.37
N LYS A 345 -18.79 -23.04 -32.74
CA LYS A 345 -17.75 -23.62 -33.61
C LYS A 345 -17.05 -24.82 -32.97
N CYS A 346 -16.75 -24.76 -31.67
CA CYS A 346 -16.18 -25.89 -30.95
C CYS A 346 -17.15 -27.07 -30.95
N SER A 347 -18.43 -26.85 -30.68
CA SER A 347 -19.44 -27.92 -30.72
C SER A 347 -19.50 -28.63 -32.08
N LYS A 348 -19.28 -27.90 -33.18
CA LYS A 348 -19.36 -28.39 -34.56
C LYS A 348 -18.09 -29.05 -35.09
N SER A 349 -16.94 -28.91 -34.43
CA SER A 349 -15.65 -29.39 -34.94
C SER A 349 -14.84 -30.14 -33.87
N LEU A 350 -14.45 -31.38 -34.19
CA LEU A 350 -13.58 -32.19 -33.33
C LEU A 350 -12.19 -31.55 -33.18
N TRP A 351 -11.61 -31.06 -34.28
CA TRP A 351 -10.32 -30.35 -34.25
C TRP A 351 -10.37 -29.11 -33.35
N ALA A 352 -11.45 -28.33 -33.42
CA ALA A 352 -11.60 -27.15 -32.57
C ALA A 352 -11.70 -27.53 -31.08
N ARG A 353 -12.43 -28.61 -30.75
CA ARG A 353 -12.50 -29.16 -29.39
C ARG A 353 -11.16 -29.65 -28.86
N GLU A 354 -10.33 -30.23 -29.72
CA GLU A 354 -8.99 -30.70 -29.33
C GLU A 354 -8.01 -29.53 -29.13
N CYS A 355 -8.05 -28.50 -29.98
CA CYS A 355 -7.20 -27.33 -29.85
C CYS A 355 -7.63 -26.37 -28.74
N TYR A 356 -8.93 -26.29 -28.47
CA TYR A 356 -9.54 -25.42 -27.46
C TYR A 356 -10.51 -26.26 -26.61
N PRO A 357 -9.98 -27.04 -25.64
CA PRO A 357 -10.82 -27.86 -24.78
C PRO A 357 -11.89 -27.00 -24.10
N GLU A 358 -13.10 -27.54 -24.08
CA GLU A 358 -14.29 -26.82 -23.63
C GLU A 358 -14.14 -26.42 -22.16
N THR A 359 -14.00 -25.11 -21.93
CA THR A 359 -14.04 -24.49 -20.61
C THR A 359 -15.49 -24.19 -20.22
N VAL A 360 -15.68 -23.56 -19.07
CA VAL A 360 -16.98 -23.10 -18.56
C VAL A 360 -17.79 -22.37 -19.65
N LYS A 361 -19.09 -22.69 -19.73
CA LYS A 361 -20.01 -22.06 -20.69
C LYS A 361 -20.20 -20.59 -20.38
N THR A 362 -20.34 -19.78 -21.42
CA THR A 362 -20.56 -18.34 -21.32
C THR A 362 -21.80 -18.01 -20.48
N GLU A 363 -22.89 -18.77 -20.68
CA GLU A 363 -24.11 -18.64 -19.88
C GLU A 363 -23.86 -18.82 -18.39
N THR A 364 -23.08 -19.85 -18.01
CA THR A 364 -22.72 -20.11 -16.62
C THR A 364 -21.92 -18.96 -16.02
N LEU A 365 -20.94 -18.42 -16.74
CA LEU A 365 -20.14 -17.28 -16.26
C LEU A 365 -20.99 -16.03 -16.02
N VAL A 366 -21.94 -15.75 -16.91
CA VAL A 366 -22.87 -14.61 -16.75
C VAL A 366 -23.81 -14.84 -15.57
N LEU A 367 -24.34 -16.06 -15.39
CA LEU A 367 -25.18 -16.40 -14.25
C LEU A 367 -24.41 -16.33 -12.93
N GLU A 368 -23.17 -16.82 -12.89
CA GLU A 368 -22.27 -16.68 -11.72
C GLU A 368 -22.06 -15.19 -11.38
N ALA A 369 -21.84 -14.33 -12.39
CA ALA A 369 -21.72 -12.88 -12.17
C ALA A 369 -22.98 -12.27 -11.56
N VAL A 370 -24.17 -12.65 -12.05
CA VAL A 370 -25.45 -12.20 -11.49
C VAL A 370 -25.58 -12.68 -10.04
N GLU A 371 -25.26 -13.95 -9.76
CA GLU A 371 -25.30 -14.50 -8.40
C GLU A 371 -24.35 -13.75 -7.45
N HIS A 372 -23.08 -13.59 -7.85
CA HIS A 372 -22.10 -12.83 -7.07
C HIS A 372 -22.57 -11.39 -6.84
N SER A 373 -23.15 -10.74 -7.85
CA SER A 373 -23.63 -9.36 -7.73
C SER A 373 -24.72 -9.20 -6.66
N THR A 374 -25.64 -10.17 -6.52
CA THR A 374 -26.65 -10.11 -5.45
C THR A 374 -26.03 -10.14 -4.05
N GLN A 375 -24.92 -10.86 -3.89
CA GLN A 375 -24.21 -11.02 -2.63
C GLN A 375 -23.31 -9.80 -2.33
N CYS A 376 -22.73 -9.19 -3.36
CA CYS A 376 -21.97 -7.94 -3.28
C CYS A 376 -22.84 -6.72 -2.93
N LEU A 377 -24.09 -6.68 -3.41
CA LEU A 377 -24.99 -5.52 -3.36
C LEU A 377 -25.91 -5.47 -2.14
N THR A 378 -26.09 -6.58 -1.41
CA THR A 378 -27.02 -6.63 -0.25
C THR A 378 -26.62 -5.83 0.98
N LEU A 379 -25.41 -5.24 1.05
CA LEU A 379 -24.96 -4.46 2.22
C LEU A 379 -24.25 -3.13 1.89
N SER A 380 -24.09 -2.77 0.62
CA SER A 380 -23.32 -1.58 0.21
C SER A 380 -24.16 -0.32 -0.07
N ASN A 381 -25.48 -0.40 -0.27
CA ASN A 381 -26.49 0.65 -0.06
C ASN A 381 -27.85 0.19 -0.66
N PRO A 382 -28.99 0.32 0.02
CA PRO A 382 -30.31 0.02 -0.57
C PRO A 382 -30.76 1.04 -1.65
N ALA A 383 -30.02 2.13 -1.86
CA ALA A 383 -30.44 3.24 -2.73
C ALA A 383 -30.08 3.09 -4.22
N THR A 384 -29.24 2.14 -4.62
CA THR A 384 -28.67 2.08 -5.99
C THR A 384 -29.44 1.21 -6.98
N PHE A 385 -30.52 0.53 -6.56
CA PHE A 385 -31.36 -0.29 -7.46
C PHE A 385 -32.87 -0.04 -7.37
N GLU A 386 -33.33 1.05 -6.74
CA GLU A 386 -34.74 1.46 -6.83
C GLU A 386 -35.12 2.12 -8.17
N CYS A 387 -34.17 2.41 -9.06
CA CYS A 387 -34.47 3.07 -10.33
C CYS A 387 -34.93 2.14 -11.49
N ASN A 388 -35.12 0.83 -11.27
CA ASN A 388 -35.61 -0.08 -12.32
C ASN A 388 -36.67 -1.08 -11.83
N ARG A 389 -37.63 -0.62 -11.00
CA ARG A 389 -38.96 -1.26 -11.04
C ARG A 389 -39.76 -0.62 -12.16
N PRO A 390 -40.22 -1.36 -13.18
CA PRO A 390 -41.27 -0.85 -14.04
C PRO A 390 -42.46 -0.57 -13.13
N SER A 391 -42.87 0.70 -13.06
CA SER A 391 -44.09 1.09 -12.40
C SER A 391 -45.25 0.54 -13.21
N ASP A 392 -45.67 -0.68 -12.87
CA ASP A 392 -46.99 -1.20 -13.18
C ASP A 392 -48.03 -0.27 -12.54
N LYS A 393 -48.56 0.66 -13.34
CA LYS A 393 -49.85 1.29 -13.10
C LYS A 393 -50.53 1.60 -14.43
N TYR A 394 -51.51 0.74 -14.71
CA TYR A 394 -52.75 0.92 -15.50
C TYR A 394 -52.67 1.42 -16.94
#